data_AF-A0A1B4FRI1-F1
#
_entry.id   AF-A0A1B4FRI1-F1
#
_cell.length_a   1.000
_cell.length_b   1.000
_cell.length_c   1.000
_cell.angle_alpha   90.00
_cell.angle_beta   90.00
_cell.angle_gamma   90.00
#
_symmetry.space_group_name_H-M   'P 1'
#
loop_
_entity.id
_entity.type
_entity.pdbx_description
1 polymer ?
#
loop_
_entity_poly.entity_id
_entity_poly.type
_entity_poly.pdbx_seq_one_letter_code
_entity_poly.pdbx_strand_id
1 'polypeptide(L)'
;MLDRLDAINRGFRPHLGKIPVFGDTQLRRIEAPLLVIVGGRDKLLDSAETARRLRRLLPHADVRMPADQPHFIRGQGDAMLDFIVSKTKDLCDGA
;
A
#
# COMPACT_ATOMS: atom_id res chain seq x y z
N MET A 1 16.62 -19.00 18.77
CA MET A 1 16.26 -18.60 17.37
C MET A 1 15.16 -19.50 16.82
N LEU A 2 15.29 -20.82 16.93
CA LEU A 2 14.29 -21.79 16.45
C LEU A 2 12.94 -21.66 17.18
N ASP A 3 12.93 -21.50 18.50
CA ASP A 3 11.68 -21.36 19.28
C ASP A 3 10.77 -20.21 18.81
N ARG A 4 11.37 -19.13 18.28
CA ARG A 4 10.64 -17.96 17.78
C ARG A 4 10.03 -18.21 16.41
N LEU A 5 10.71 -18.95 15.54
CA LEU A 5 10.15 -19.37 14.26
C LEU A 5 9.01 -20.37 14.46
N ASP A 6 9.16 -21.29 15.43
CA ASP A 6 8.10 -22.23 15.79
C ASP A 6 6.86 -21.53 16.34
N ALA A 7 7.05 -20.50 17.19
CA ALA A 7 5.95 -19.68 17.67
C ALA A 7 5.22 -18.94 16.54
N ILE A 8 5.97 -18.38 15.58
CA ILE A 8 5.38 -17.73 14.39
C ILE A 8 4.59 -18.76 13.55
N ASN A 9 5.19 -19.91 13.25
CA ASN A 9 4.56 -20.94 12.43
C ASN A 9 3.27 -21.50 13.03
N ARG A 10 3.20 -21.67 14.36
CA ARG A 10 1.98 -22.13 15.04
C ARG A 10 0.83 -21.11 14.97
N GLY A 11 1.14 -19.82 14.96
CA GLY A 11 0.14 -18.75 14.91
C GLY A 11 -0.20 -18.26 13.50
N PHE A 12 0.67 -18.51 12.52
CA PHE A 12 0.52 -18.01 11.18
C PHE A 12 -0.56 -18.78 10.41
N ARG A 13 -1.61 -18.07 9.99
CA ARG A 13 -2.69 -18.61 9.15
C ARG A 13 -2.55 -18.03 7.75
N PRO A 14 -1.82 -18.69 6.82
CA PRO A 14 -1.62 -18.17 5.49
C PRO A 14 -2.94 -18.07 4.71
N HIS A 15 -3.10 -17.01 3.92
CA HIS A 15 -4.14 -16.97 2.90
C HIS A 15 -3.73 -17.88 1.75
N LEU A 16 -4.40 -19.03 1.63
CA LEU A 16 -4.14 -20.02 0.56
C LEU A 16 -4.98 -19.79 -0.70
N GLY A 17 -5.93 -18.85 -0.64
CA GLY A 17 -6.80 -18.52 -1.76
C GLY A 17 -6.15 -17.57 -2.75
N LYS A 18 -6.86 -17.30 -3.86
CA LYS A 18 -6.49 -16.21 -4.76
C LYS A 18 -6.54 -14.89 -4.00
N ILE A 19 -5.57 -14.02 -4.23
CA ILE A 19 -5.61 -12.64 -3.74
C ILE A 19 -6.78 -11.95 -4.45
N PRO A 20 -7.74 -11.37 -3.72
CA PRO A 20 -8.88 -10.71 -4.35
C PRO A 20 -8.42 -9.50 -5.15
N VAL A 21 -8.93 -9.37 -6.38
CA VAL A 21 -8.71 -8.20 -7.23
C VAL A 21 -9.99 -7.37 -7.22
N PHE A 22 -9.92 -6.17 -6.65
CA PHE A 22 -11.06 -5.25 -6.60
C PHE A 22 -11.31 -4.63 -7.98
N GLY A 23 -12.58 -4.53 -8.38
CA GLY A 23 -12.99 -3.89 -9.62
C GLY A 23 -12.93 -2.36 -9.56
N ASP A 24 -12.96 -1.70 -10.71
CA ASP A 24 -12.84 -0.23 -10.80
C ASP A 24 -13.94 0.50 -9.99
N THR A 25 -15.17 0.00 -10.02
CA THR A 25 -16.29 0.56 -9.22
C THR A 25 -16.03 0.49 -7.72
N GLN A 26 -15.36 -0.57 -7.24
CA GLN A 26 -15.03 -0.71 -5.83
C GLN A 26 -13.88 0.24 -5.45
N LEU A 27 -12.85 0.33 -6.29
CA LEU A 27 -11.73 1.24 -6.06
C LEU A 27 -12.18 2.69 -5.98
N ARG A 28 -13.12 3.11 -6.85
CA ARG A 28 -13.69 4.47 -6.86
C ARG A 28 -14.43 4.88 -5.58
N ARG A 29 -14.78 3.93 -4.71
CA ARG A 29 -15.44 4.21 -3.42
C ARG A 29 -14.45 4.56 -2.31
N ILE A 30 -13.15 4.53 -2.58
CA ILE A 30 -12.14 4.98 -1.63
C ILE A 30 -12.15 6.52 -1.67
N GLU A 31 -12.73 7.12 -0.63
CA GLU A 31 -12.85 8.57 -0.48
C GLU A 31 -11.83 9.15 0.52
N ALA A 32 -11.29 8.30 1.39
CA ALA A 32 -10.27 8.72 2.35
C ALA A 32 -8.97 9.13 1.61
N PRO A 33 -8.20 10.09 2.16
CA PRO A 33 -6.86 10.36 1.65
C PRO A 33 -6.05 9.07 1.56
N LEU A 34 -5.44 8.83 0.40
CA LEU A 34 -4.76 7.56 0.12
C LEU A 34 -3.30 7.81 -0.31
N LEU A 35 -2.38 7.19 0.43
CA LEU A 35 -0.99 6.99 0.01
C LEU A 35 -0.81 5.52 -0.36
N VAL A 36 -0.28 5.25 -1.55
CA VAL A 36 0.08 3.91 -2.01
C VAL A 36 1.55 3.88 -2.43
N ILE A 37 2.31 3.00 -1.80
CA ILE A 37 3.72 2.77 -2.13
C ILE A 37 3.87 1.31 -2.55
N VAL A 38 4.30 1.09 -3.79
CA VAL A 38 4.49 -0.26 -4.37
C VAL A 38 5.89 -0.40 -4.97
N GLY A 39 6.47 -1.59 -4.92
CA GLY A 39 7.85 -1.82 -5.38
C GLY A 39 7.92 -2.03 -6.89
N GLY A 40 8.79 -1.29 -7.60
CA GLY A 40 8.96 -1.46 -9.05
C GLY A 40 9.52 -2.83 -9.46
N ARG A 41 10.13 -3.57 -8.53
CA ARG A 41 10.61 -4.95 -8.71
C ARG A 41 9.82 -5.97 -7.90
N ASP A 42 8.58 -5.66 -7.53
CA ASP A 42 7.71 -6.62 -6.85
C ASP A 42 7.47 -7.84 -7.74
N LYS A 43 7.73 -9.04 -7.17
CA LYS A 43 7.56 -10.34 -7.82
C LYS A 43 6.28 -11.06 -7.37
N LEU A 44 5.64 -10.57 -6.31
CA LEU A 44 4.42 -11.15 -5.74
C LEU A 44 3.17 -10.44 -6.26
N LEU A 45 3.25 -9.13 -6.48
CA LEU A 45 2.13 -8.30 -6.93
C LEU A 45 2.48 -7.50 -8.19
N ASP A 46 1.48 -7.28 -9.05
CA ASP A 46 1.62 -6.41 -10.23
C ASP A 46 1.54 -4.93 -9.83
N SER A 47 2.67 -4.42 -9.36
CA SER A 47 2.81 -3.03 -8.90
C SER A 47 2.57 -2.02 -10.03
N ALA A 48 2.93 -2.36 -11.26
CA ALA A 48 2.73 -1.50 -12.42
C ALA A 48 1.23 -1.33 -12.71
N GLU A 49 0.47 -2.43 -12.69
CA GLU A 49 -0.97 -2.39 -12.88
C GLU A 49 -1.69 -1.70 -11.72
N THR A 50 -1.28 -1.97 -10.47
CA THR A 50 -1.80 -1.26 -9.30
C THR A 50 -1.62 0.24 -9.45
N ALA A 51 -0.40 0.71 -9.74
CA ALA A 51 -0.12 2.13 -9.89
C ALA A 51 -0.89 2.76 -11.05
N ARG A 52 -0.97 2.08 -12.20
CA ARG A 52 -1.73 2.54 -13.37
C ARG A 52 -3.22 2.70 -13.06
N ARG A 53 -3.84 1.70 -12.42
CA ARG A 53 -5.27 1.73 -12.08
C ARG A 53 -5.56 2.83 -11.07
N LEU A 54 -4.77 2.96 -10.01
CA LEU A 54 -5.02 3.95 -8.97
C LEU A 54 -4.84 5.37 -9.50
N ARG A 55 -3.78 5.67 -10.27
CA ARG A 55 -3.60 7.00 -10.88
C ARG A 55 -4.76 7.39 -11.81
N ARG A 56 -5.33 6.42 -12.54
CA ARG A 56 -6.46 6.64 -13.45
C ARG A 56 -7.80 6.80 -12.71
N LEU A 57 -8.03 6.00 -11.66
CA LEU A 57 -9.33 5.89 -11.01
C LEU A 57 -9.49 6.81 -9.79
N LEU A 58 -8.38 7.12 -9.11
CA LEU A 58 -8.30 7.90 -7.89
C LEU A 58 -7.26 9.03 -8.03
N PRO A 59 -7.59 10.13 -8.74
CA PRO A 59 -6.66 11.23 -8.96
C PRO A 59 -6.17 11.91 -7.67
N HIS A 60 -6.88 11.72 -6.56
CA HIS A 60 -6.52 12.25 -5.23
C HIS A 60 -5.50 11.38 -4.49
N ALA A 61 -5.19 10.17 -4.98
CA ALA A 61 -4.25 9.26 -4.34
C ALA A 61 -2.79 9.65 -4.66
N ASP A 62 -1.93 9.69 -3.64
CA ASP A 62 -0.48 9.77 -3.83
C ASP A 62 0.05 8.36 -4.13
N VAL A 63 0.49 8.13 -5.37
CA VAL A 63 0.92 6.81 -5.84
C VAL A 63 2.41 6.83 -6.19
N ARG A 64 3.22 6.21 -5.32
CA ARG A 64 4.67 6.13 -5.44
C ARG A 64 5.10 4.72 -5.81
N MET A 65 6.03 4.62 -6.77
CA MET A 65 6.58 3.34 -7.21
C MET A 65 8.10 3.43 -7.41
N PRO A 66 8.90 3.28 -6.33
CA PRO A 66 10.35 3.27 -6.45
C PRO A 66 10.81 2.11 -7.33
N ALA A 67 11.56 2.41 -8.39
CA ALA A 67 11.82 1.47 -9.49
C ALA A 67 12.67 0.25 -9.08
N ASP A 68 13.45 0.35 -8.01
CA ASP A 68 14.41 -0.65 -7.56
C ASP A 68 13.93 -1.51 -6.38
N GLN A 69 12.82 -1.12 -5.75
CA GLN A 69 12.34 -1.78 -4.53
C GLN A 69 11.58 -3.08 -4.82
N PRO A 70 11.84 -4.15 -4.03
CA PRO A 70 11.08 -5.41 -4.11
C PRO A 70 9.75 -5.30 -3.36
N HIS A 71 9.05 -6.42 -3.18
CA HIS A 71 7.81 -6.49 -2.38
C HIS A 71 7.98 -5.93 -0.96
N PHE A 72 9.14 -6.17 -0.33
CA PHE A 72 9.48 -5.57 0.95
C PHE A 72 10.16 -4.21 0.75
N ILE A 73 9.34 -3.16 0.72
CA ILE A 73 9.77 -1.77 0.47
C ILE A 73 10.34 -1.17 1.76
N ARG A 74 11.58 -0.68 1.69
CA ARG A 74 12.32 -0.08 2.81
C ARG A 74 12.35 1.45 2.77
N GLY A 75 12.58 2.09 3.91
CA GLY A 75 12.89 3.53 3.97
C GLY A 75 11.72 4.45 3.58
N GLN A 76 10.48 4.02 3.82
CA GLN A 76 9.29 4.82 3.49
C GLN A 76 8.73 5.59 4.70
N GLY A 77 9.44 5.59 5.84
CA GLY A 77 8.98 6.20 7.09
C GLY A 77 8.65 7.69 6.92
N ASP A 78 9.57 8.45 6.33
CA ASP A 78 9.39 9.89 6.12
C ASP A 78 8.22 10.17 5.17
N ALA A 79 8.14 9.43 4.06
CA ALA A 79 7.03 9.54 3.11
C ALA A 79 5.66 9.28 3.76
N MET A 80 5.58 8.30 4.66
CA MET A 80 4.36 8.00 5.41
C MET A 80 4.04 9.10 6.42
N LEU A 81 5.04 9.59 7.15
CA LEU A 81 4.86 10.65 8.15
C LEU A 81 4.43 11.96 7.49
N ASP A 82 5.09 12.38 6.41
CA ASP A 82 4.76 13.58 5.65
C ASP A 82 3.31 13.54 5.16
N PHE A 83 2.88 12.39 4.63
CA PHE A 83 1.51 12.20 4.19
C PHE A 83 0.52 12.35 5.35
N ILE A 84 0.77 11.69 6.49
CA ILE A 84 -0.11 11.77 7.66
C ILE A 84 -0.21 13.22 8.16
N VAL A 85 0.93 13.89 8.35
CA VAL A 85 0.98 15.27 8.85
C VAL A 85 0.28 16.23 7.89
N SER A 86 0.53 16.12 6.58
CA SER A 86 -0.15 16.93 5.58
C SER A 86 -1.67 16.75 5.65
N LYS A 87 -2.16 15.50 5.75
CA LYS A 87 -3.60 15.23 5.79
C LYS A 87 -4.26 15.57 7.11
N THR A 88 -3.54 15.52 8.23
CA THR A 88 -4.05 16.05 9.50
C THR A 88 -4.15 17.57 9.47
N LYS A 89 -3.17 18.26 8.88
CA LYS A 89 -3.20 19.71 8.77
C LYS A 89 -4.35 20.20 7.87
N ASP A 90 -4.56 19.55 6.73
CA ASP A 90 -5.70 19.81 5.84
C ASP A 90 -7.06 19.68 6.58
N LEU A 91 -7.15 18.79 7.58
CA LEU A 91 -8.35 18.58 8.41
C LEU A 91 -8.50 19.62 9.54
N CYS A 92 -7.39 20.15 10.07
CA CYS A 92 -7.42 21.17 11.13
C CYS A 92 -7.64 22.59 10.59
N ASP A 93 -7.13 22.89 9.40
CA ASP A 93 -7.23 24.22 8.78
C ASP A 93 -8.55 24.40 8.00
N GLY A 94 -9.39 23.35 7.92
CA GLY A 94 -10.67 23.32 7.19
C GLY A 94 -11.94 23.32 8.07
N ALA A 95 -11.83 23.65 9.36
CA ALA A 95 -12.96 23.77 10.30
C ALA A 95 -13.31 25.22 10.64
#